data_AF-A0A238ZWJ8-F1
#
_entry.id   AF-A0A238ZWJ8-F1
#
_cell.length_a   1.000
_cell.length_b   1.000
_cell.length_c   1.000
_cell.angle_alpha   90.00
_cell.angle_beta   90.00
_cell.angle_gamma   90.00
#
_symmetry.space_group_name_H-M   'P 1'
#
loop_
_entity.id
_entity.type
_entity.pdbx_description
1 polymer ?
#
loop_
_entity_poly.entity_id
_entity_poly.type
_entity_poly.pdbx_seq_one_letter_code
_entity_poly.pdbx_strand_id
1 'polypeptide(L)'
;MLNFPEPAAGEVKTRRLYYDLPSGAEAPTPDTFLVSIGQLGGQPRVNSIYHVVSVRARKVQQPHCCRYFLQVLLAPDMKPYTELVVADGIPTVKVKGVLAYPLFWYPRTKRGAGP
;
A
#
# COMPACT_ATOMS: atom_id res chain seq x y z
N MET A 1 -31.46 -18.52 19.83
CA MET A 1 -30.50 -17.41 19.85
C MET A 1 -29.23 -17.91 19.19
N LEU A 2 -28.82 -17.31 18.08
CA LEU A 2 -27.60 -17.72 17.35
C LEU A 2 -26.39 -17.12 18.07
N ASN A 3 -25.59 -17.99 18.68
CA ASN A 3 -24.31 -17.64 19.27
C ASN A 3 -23.31 -17.46 18.11
N PHE A 4 -23.00 -16.21 17.77
CA PHE A 4 -21.90 -15.93 16.86
C PHE A 4 -20.61 -16.02 17.67
N PRO A 5 -19.61 -16.83 17.25
CA PRO A 5 -18.33 -16.84 17.93
C PRO A 5 -17.71 -15.45 17.80
N GLU A 6 -17.44 -14.83 18.96
CA GLU A 6 -16.65 -13.61 19.07
C GLU A 6 -15.33 -13.84 18.31
N PRO A 7 -14.92 -12.95 17.39
CA PRO A 7 -13.65 -13.13 16.71
C PRO A 7 -12.56 -13.11 17.78
N ALA A 8 -11.79 -14.20 17.87
CA ALA A 8 -10.64 -14.30 18.75
C ALA A 8 -9.83 -13.00 18.63
N ALA A 9 -9.53 -12.37 19.78
CA ALA A 9 -8.75 -11.14 19.87
C ALA A 9 -7.30 -11.39 19.43
N GLY A 10 -7.10 -11.70 18.16
CA GLY A 10 -5.83 -11.64 17.47
C GLY A 10 -5.49 -10.16 17.41
N GLU A 11 -4.54 -9.75 18.23
CA GLU A 11 -4.03 -8.40 18.32
C GLU A 11 -3.87 -7.82 16.90
N VAL A 12 -4.70 -6.83 16.57
CA VAL A 12 -4.73 -6.22 15.23
C VAL A 12 -3.43 -5.44 15.06
N LYS A 13 -2.38 -6.14 14.62
CA LYS A 13 -1.01 -5.65 14.67
C LYS A 13 -0.78 -4.63 13.56
N THR A 14 -0.85 -3.36 13.92
CA THR A 14 -0.46 -2.27 13.04
C THR A 14 1.03 -2.33 12.72
N ARG A 15 1.37 -2.05 11.46
CA ARG A 15 2.73 -1.96 10.94
C ARG A 15 3.03 -0.53 10.55
N ARG A 16 4.29 -0.12 10.64
CA ARG A 16 4.76 1.17 10.15
C ARG A 16 5.41 1.00 8.79
N LEU A 17 4.99 1.78 7.81
CA LEU A 17 5.58 1.84 6.48
C LEU A 17 6.12 3.24 6.20
N TYR A 18 7.26 3.28 5.52
CA TYR A 18 7.78 4.50 4.91
C TYR A 18 7.26 4.55 3.49
N TYR A 19 6.56 5.63 3.14
CA TYR A 19 5.98 5.80 1.83
C TYR A 19 6.58 7.03 1.19
N ASP A 20 7.47 6.80 0.24
CA ASP A 20 8.10 7.84 -0.54
C ASP A 20 7.19 8.15 -1.73
N LEU A 21 6.95 9.42 -2.00
CA LEU A 21 6.11 9.90 -3.09
C LEU A 21 6.84 10.99 -3.88
N PRO A 22 6.58 11.15 -5.20
CA PRO A 22 7.12 12.27 -5.95
C PRO A 22 6.79 13.60 -5.27
N SER A 23 7.66 14.59 -5.45
CA SER A 23 7.38 15.94 -4.93
C SER A 23 6.06 16.47 -5.52
N GLY A 24 5.16 16.96 -4.67
CA GLY A 24 3.85 17.46 -5.08
C GLY A 24 2.75 16.38 -5.18
N ALA A 25 3.07 15.09 -5.09
CA ALA A 25 2.06 14.05 -5.01
C ALA A 25 1.38 14.04 -3.62
N GLU A 26 0.08 13.77 -3.62
CA GLU A 26 -0.72 13.68 -2.41
C GLU A 26 -0.45 12.37 -1.65
N ALA A 27 -0.29 12.49 -0.34
CA ALA A 27 -0.18 11.33 0.53
C ALA A 27 -1.50 10.56 0.59
N PRO A 28 -1.47 9.24 0.87
CA PRO A 28 -2.68 8.50 1.17
C PRO A 28 -3.42 9.14 2.35
N THR A 29 -4.74 9.12 2.32
CA THR A 29 -5.55 9.52 3.46
C THR A 29 -5.78 8.33 4.39
N PRO A 30 -6.03 8.56 5.69
CA PRO A 30 -6.57 7.52 6.56
C PRO A 30 -7.85 6.90 5.96
N ASP A 31 -8.10 5.63 6.32
CA ASP A 31 -9.24 4.83 5.86
C ASP A 31 -9.26 4.54 4.34
N THR A 32 -8.09 4.61 3.70
CA THR A 32 -7.88 4.15 2.32
C THR A 32 -7.05 2.88 2.26
N PHE A 33 -6.95 2.30 1.07
CA PHE A 33 -6.16 1.11 0.82
C PHE A 33 -4.86 1.43 0.10
N LEU A 34 -3.80 0.76 0.53
CA LEU A 34 -2.47 0.79 -0.06
C LEU A 34 -2.14 -0.62 -0.55
N VAL A 35 -1.78 -0.78 -1.83
CA VAL A 35 -1.66 -2.09 -2.47
C VAL A 35 -0.27 -2.31 -3.05
N SER A 36 0.43 -3.33 -2.57
CA SER A 36 1.67 -3.79 -3.16
C SER A 36 1.38 -4.60 -4.42
N ILE A 37 1.91 -4.12 -5.53
CA ILE A 37 1.87 -4.79 -6.83
C ILE A 37 3.26 -5.34 -7.12
N GLY A 38 3.34 -6.62 -7.47
CA GLY A 38 4.56 -7.25 -7.96
C GLY A 38 4.39 -7.71 -9.40
N GLN A 39 5.41 -8.40 -9.92
CA GLN A 39 5.33 -9.12 -11.19
C GLN A 39 5.51 -10.61 -10.94
N LEU A 40 4.69 -11.43 -11.62
CA LEU A 40 4.82 -12.88 -11.65
C LEU A 40 4.65 -13.34 -13.10
N GLY A 41 5.69 -13.93 -13.68
CA GLY A 41 5.68 -14.35 -15.09
C GLY A 41 5.45 -13.20 -16.07
N GLY A 42 5.97 -12.00 -15.76
CA GLY A 42 5.78 -10.79 -16.59
C GLY A 42 4.41 -10.11 -16.45
N GLN A 43 3.48 -10.69 -15.69
CA GLN A 43 2.16 -10.12 -15.44
C GLN A 43 2.12 -9.44 -14.06
N PRO A 44 1.54 -8.23 -13.95
CA PRO A 44 1.41 -7.56 -12.68
C PRO A 44 0.36 -8.25 -11.80
N ARG A 45 0.66 -8.36 -10.50
CA ARG A 45 -0.19 -9.06 -9.54
C ARG A 45 -0.25 -8.32 -8.22
N VAL A 46 -1.42 -8.32 -7.59
CA VAL A 46 -1.60 -7.88 -6.20
C VAL A 46 -0.91 -8.84 -5.23
N ASN A 47 0.14 -8.36 -4.56
CA ASN A 47 0.88 -9.11 -3.55
C ASN A 47 0.24 -8.98 -2.17
N SER A 48 0.07 -7.74 -1.70
CA SER A 48 -0.41 -7.43 -0.35
C SER A 48 -1.29 -6.19 -0.38
N ILE A 49 -2.32 -6.18 0.45
CA ILE A 49 -3.23 -5.05 0.62
C ILE A 49 -3.13 -4.61 2.07
N TYR A 50 -3.06 -3.29 2.25
CA TYR A 50 -2.97 -2.65 3.53
C TYR A 50 -4.09 -1.63 3.69
N HIS A 51 -4.75 -1.64 4.85
CA HIS A 51 -5.63 -0.56 5.27
C HIS A 51 -4.82 0.52 5.97
N VAL A 52 -4.93 1.77 5.53
CA VAL A 52 -4.21 2.91 6.11
C VAL A 52 -4.96 3.37 7.35
N VAL A 53 -4.35 3.17 8.52
CA VAL A 53 -4.95 3.57 9.81
C VAL A 53 -4.64 5.03 10.12
N SER A 54 -3.40 5.45 9.89
CA SER A 54 -3.04 6.86 10.05
C SER A 54 -1.87 7.24 9.18
N VAL A 55 -1.82 8.53 8.84
CA VAL A 55 -0.74 9.13 8.07
C VAL A 55 -0.14 10.23 8.90
N ARG A 56 1.13 10.05 9.29
CA ARG A 56 1.91 11.11 9.93
C ARG A 56 2.87 11.69 8.92
N ALA A 57 2.62 12.94 8.54
CA ALA A 57 3.55 13.72 7.76
C ALA A 57 4.74 14.11 8.64
N ARG A 58 5.78 13.29 8.68
CA ARG A 58 7.14 13.80 8.88
C ARG A 58 7.74 13.93 7.49
N LYS A 59 7.30 14.96 6.77
CA LYS A 59 7.69 15.28 5.40
C LYS A 59 9.21 15.53 5.40
N VAL A 60 9.98 14.46 5.25
CA VAL A 60 11.40 14.57 4.99
C VAL A 60 11.51 14.82 3.50
N GLN A 61 11.80 16.07 3.14
CA GLN A 61 12.05 16.43 1.77
C GLN A 61 13.39 15.81 1.35
N GLN A 62 13.34 14.89 0.40
CA GLN A 62 14.51 14.36 -0.28
C GLN A 62 14.63 15.03 -1.65
N PRO A 63 15.80 14.99 -2.31
CA PRO A 63 16.03 15.69 -3.57
C PRO A 63 15.00 15.39 -4.68
N HIS A 64 14.33 14.24 -4.65
CA HIS A 64 13.38 13.80 -5.68
C HIS A 64 12.03 13.29 -5.15
N CYS A 65 11.82 13.27 -3.83
CA CYS A 65 10.59 12.73 -3.23
C CYS A 65 10.30 13.31 -1.84
N CYS A 66 9.07 13.12 -1.37
CA CYS A 66 8.65 13.37 0.00
C CYS A 66 8.41 12.03 0.70
N ARG A 67 8.99 11.84 1.89
CA ARG A 67 8.75 10.66 2.72
C ARG A 67 7.60 10.89 3.70
N TYR A 68 6.65 9.96 3.73
CA TYR A 68 5.55 9.90 4.69
C TYR A 68 5.68 8.66 5.59
N PHE A 69 5.15 8.76 6.81
CA PHE A 69 5.10 7.66 7.77
C PHE A 69 3.65 7.19 7.87
N LEU A 70 3.39 5.98 7.37
CA LEU A 70 2.07 5.38 7.39
C LEU A 70 2.00 4.35 8.51
N GLN A 71 0.93 4.36 9.28
CA GLN A 71 0.54 3.23 10.11
C GLN A 71 -0.55 2.46 9.38
N VAL A 72 -0.34 1.18 9.17
CA VAL A 72 -1.20 0.35 8.33
C VAL A 72 -1.55 -0.97 8.99
N LEU A 73 -2.64 -1.59 8.53
CA LEU A 73 -3.04 -2.94 8.87
C LEU A 73 -3.00 -3.82 7.63
N LEU A 74 -2.47 -5.03 7.76
CA LEU A 74 -2.56 -5.99 6.66
C LEU A 74 -4.02 -6.44 6.52
N ALA A 75 -4.57 -6.29 5.32
CA ALA A 75 -5.96 -6.59 5.00
C ALA A 75 -6.05 -7.65 3.89
N PRO A 76 -5.62 -8.90 4.16
CA PRO A 76 -5.61 -9.96 3.15
C PRO A 76 -7.03 -10.38 2.72
N ASP A 77 -8.00 -10.18 3.60
CA ASP A 77 -9.45 -10.35 3.41
C ASP A 77 -10.03 -9.41 2.34
N MET A 78 -9.33 -8.32 2.00
CA MET A 78 -9.75 -7.40 0.94
C MET A 78 -9.36 -7.87 -0.48
N LYS A 79 -8.52 -8.91 -0.61
CA LYS A 79 -8.08 -9.42 -1.92
C LYS A 79 -9.22 -9.79 -2.88
N PRO A 80 -10.29 -10.47 -2.46
CA PRO A 80 -11.41 -10.81 -3.35
C PRO A 80 -12.14 -9.60 -3.91
N TYR A 81 -12.04 -8.44 -3.24
CA TYR A 81 -12.69 -7.19 -3.64
C TYR A 81 -11.72 -6.23 -4.34
N THR A 82 -10.57 -6.73 -4.78
CA THR A 82 -9.52 -5.94 -5.40
C THR A 82 -9.44 -6.20 -6.89
N GLU A 83 -9.50 -5.14 -7.66
CA GLU A 83 -9.38 -5.15 -9.11
C GLU A 83 -8.06 -4.50 -9.50
N LEU A 84 -7.26 -5.19 -10.31
CA LEU A 84 -6.04 -4.66 -10.91
C LEU A 84 -6.27 -4.57 -12.42
N VAL A 85 -6.25 -3.35 -12.94
CA VAL A 85 -6.39 -3.06 -14.37
C VAL A 85 -5.08 -2.43 -14.83
N VAL A 86 -4.55 -2.90 -15.95
CA VAL A 86 -3.33 -2.36 -16.54
C VAL A 86 -3.72 -1.77 -17.88
N ALA A 87 -3.70 -0.44 -17.97
CA ALA A 87 -3.94 0.29 -19.21
C ALA A 87 -2.64 1.02 -19.56
N ASP A 88 -2.18 0.88 -20.80
CA ASP A 88 -0.98 1.56 -21.31
C ASP A 88 0.28 1.38 -20.44
N GLY A 89 0.41 0.19 -19.82
CA GLY A 89 1.52 -0.15 -18.93
C GLY A 89 1.43 0.46 -17.53
N ILE A 90 0.36 1.20 -17.21
CA ILE A 90 0.13 1.82 -15.91
C ILE A 90 -0.85 0.95 -15.11
N PRO A 91 -0.40 0.29 -14.02
CA PRO A 91 -1.28 -0.49 -13.17
C PRO A 91 -2.14 0.44 -12.30
N THR A 92 -3.46 0.32 -12.46
CA THR A 92 -4.48 0.95 -11.63
C THR A 92 -5.14 -0.10 -10.75
N VAL A 93 -5.25 0.17 -9.44
CA VAL A 93 -5.88 -0.76 -8.49
C VAL A 93 -7.08 -0.11 -7.83
N LYS A 94 -8.17 -0.88 -7.71
CA LYS A 94 -9.35 -0.52 -6.92
C LYS A 94 -9.59 -1.56 -5.84
N VAL A 95 -10.03 -1.14 -4.66
CA VAL A 95 -10.51 -2.01 -3.58
C VAL A 95 -11.93 -1.58 -3.26
N LYS A 96 -12.90 -2.50 -3.37
CA LYS A 96 -14.34 -2.20 -3.22
C LYS A 96 -14.80 -1.04 -4.13
N GLY A 97 -14.30 -0.98 -5.36
CA GLY A 97 -14.64 0.07 -6.34
C GLY A 97 -13.96 1.42 -6.12
N VAL A 98 -13.23 1.62 -5.01
CA VAL A 98 -12.50 2.86 -4.71
C VAL A 98 -11.04 2.72 -5.15
N LEU A 99 -10.47 3.77 -5.74
CA LEU A 99 -9.06 3.79 -6.12
C LEU A 99 -8.17 3.58 -4.89
N ALA A 100 -7.26 2.62 -5.00
CA ALA A 100 -6.28 2.34 -3.97
C ALA A 100 -4.91 2.89 -4.37
N TYR A 101 -4.14 3.32 -3.38
CA TYR A 101 -2.79 3.82 -3.60
C TYR A 101 -1.86 2.65 -3.93
N PRO A 102 -1.16 2.67 -5.07
CA PRO A 102 -0.10 1.70 -5.32
C PRO A 102 1.05 1.90 -4.32
N LEU A 103 1.45 0.82 -3.65
CA LEU A 103 2.68 0.78 -2.87
C LEU A 103 3.85 0.64 -3.84
N PHE A 104 4.39 1.77 -4.27
CA PHE A 104 5.66 1.79 -4.96
C PHE A 104 6.77 1.48 -3.96
N TRP A 105 7.39 0.31 -4.11
CA TRP A 105 8.74 0.15 -3.63
C TRP A 105 9.61 1.01 -4.53
N TYR A 106 9.86 2.26 -4.15
CA TYR A 106 10.99 2.96 -4.73
C TYR A 106 12.19 2.04 -4.53
N PRO A 107 12.88 1.65 -5.62
CA PRO A 107 14.11 0.91 -5.44
C PRO A 107 14.98 1.79 -4.56
N ARG A 108 15.24 1.33 -3.33
CA ARG A 108 16.45 1.75 -2.66
C ARG A 108 17.51 1.36 -3.68
N THR A 109 18.09 2.34 -4.37
CA THR A 109 19.37 2.11 -5.03
C THR A 109 20.19 1.43 -3.96
N LYS A 110 20.44 0.13 -4.14
CA LYS A 110 21.44 -0.56 -3.34
C LYS A 110 22.67 0.31 -3.57
N ARG A 111 23.08 1.06 -2.55
CA ARG A 111 24.43 1.64 -2.52
C ARG A 111 25.35 0.44 -2.80
N GLY A 112 25.87 0.36 -4.02
CA GLY A 112 26.71 -0.76 -4.45
C GLY A 112 26.44 -1.35 -5.83
N ALA A 113 25.37 -0.99 -6.54
CA ALA A 113 25.28 -1.30 -7.98
C ALA A 113 25.86 -0.12 -8.78
N GLY A 114 27.17 0.08 -8.66
CA GLY A 114 27.92 0.87 -9.64
C GLY A 114 28.12 0.05 -10.93
N PRO A 115 28.46 0.70 -12.05
CA PRO A 115 28.98 0.00 -13.22
C PRO A 115 30.27 -0.78 -12.89
#